data_AF-A0A4S4D3Q8-F1
#
_entry.id   AF-A0A4S4D3Q8-F1
#
_cell.length_a   1.000
_cell.length_b   1.000
_cell.length_c   1.000
_cell.angle_alpha   90.00
_cell.angle_beta   90.00
_cell.angle_gamma   90.00
#
_symmetry.space_group_name_H-M   'P 1'
#
loop_
_entity.id
_entity.type
_entity.pdbx_description
1 polymer ?
#
loop_
_entity_poly.entity_id
_entity_poly.type
_entity_poly.pdbx_seq_one_letter_code
_entity_poly.pdbx_strand_id
1 'polypeptide(L)'
;MHRGTSETIWDYEKTTLLNSFDNHDYFVKGISKLCLVNELDGNLLLVASSDGNIRVWKDYTLKGKHKLVTAFSSIQGHRPGVRSVNAVVDWQQQSGNLYASGEISSIMVWDLDKEQLVSLFHPRQIAASQHW
;
A
#
# COMPACT_ATOMS: atom_id res chain seq x y z
N MET A 1 26.28 -0.53 7.70
CA MET A 1 25.30 -1.44 7.08
C MET A 1 23.92 -1.02 7.57
N HIS A 2 23.18 -0.30 6.74
CA HIS A 2 21.84 0.17 7.07
C HIS A 2 20.84 -0.75 6.35
N ARG A 3 19.95 -1.40 7.11
CA ARG A 3 18.99 -2.37 6.57
C ARG A 3 17.82 -1.62 5.92
N GLY A 4 17.45 -2.03 4.71
CA GLY A 4 16.18 -1.65 4.09
C GLY A 4 14.98 -2.16 4.90
N THR A 5 13.78 -1.85 4.43
CA THR A 5 12.54 -2.34 5.06
C THR A 5 12.34 -3.80 4.68
N SER A 6 12.34 -4.69 5.68
CA SER A 6 12.16 -6.13 5.49
C SER A 6 10.86 -6.63 6.11
N GLU A 7 10.11 -7.45 5.39
CA GLU A 7 8.94 -8.17 5.86
C GLU A 7 9.36 -9.56 6.37
N THR A 8 8.74 -9.98 7.48
CA THR A 8 8.98 -11.29 8.08
C THR A 8 7.65 -11.96 8.37
N ILE A 9 7.48 -13.17 7.86
CA ILE A 9 6.23 -13.94 7.91
C ILE A 9 6.43 -15.09 8.90
N TRP A 10 5.58 -15.12 9.92
CA TRP A 10 5.65 -16.11 11.00
C TRP A 10 4.38 -16.96 11.05
N ASP A 11 4.56 -18.26 11.23
CA ASP A 11 3.51 -19.19 11.63
C ASP A 11 3.46 -19.24 13.15
N TYR A 12 2.37 -18.73 13.74
CA TYR A 12 2.23 -18.66 15.20
C TYR A 12 1.97 -20.04 15.82
N GLU A 13 1.26 -20.94 15.13
CA GLU A 13 0.91 -22.27 15.63
C GLU A 13 2.13 -23.17 15.69
N LYS A 14 2.95 -23.10 14.64
CA LYS A 14 4.20 -23.87 14.55
C LYS A 14 5.38 -23.16 15.20
N THR A 15 5.24 -21.89 15.57
CA THR A 15 6.32 -21.03 16.08
C THR A 15 7.52 -20.94 15.12
N THR A 16 7.25 -21.02 13.81
CA THR A 16 8.30 -21.08 12.78
C THR A 16 8.28 -19.86 11.87
N LEU A 17 9.47 -19.39 11.51
CA LEU A 17 9.66 -18.43 10.44
C LEU A 17 9.34 -19.08 9.08
N LEU A 18 8.33 -18.58 8.38
CA LEU A 18 7.94 -19.06 7.05
C LEU A 18 8.79 -18.39 5.96
N ASN A 19 8.93 -17.08 6.01
CA ASN A 19 9.64 -16.31 4.99
C ASN A 19 10.14 -14.98 5.54
N SER A 20 11.16 -14.42 4.89
CA SER A 20 11.63 -13.06 5.12
C SER A 20 12.18 -12.50 3.82
N PHE A 21 11.82 -11.26 3.50
CA PHE A 21 12.28 -10.60 2.28
C PHE A 21 12.30 -9.08 2.45
N ASP A 22 13.00 -8.39 1.56
CA ASP A 22 13.09 -6.94 1.56
C ASP A 22 12.03 -6.34 0.63
N ASN A 23 11.20 -5.42 1.13
CA ASN A 23 10.20 -4.70 0.34
C ASN A 23 10.84 -3.81 -0.71
N HIS A 24 11.91 -3.13 -0.28
CA HIS A 24 12.70 -2.20 -1.08
C HIS A 24 14.01 -1.83 -0.38
N ASP A 25 15.00 -1.47 -1.19
CA ASP A 25 16.34 -1.04 -0.71
C ASP A 25 16.45 0.47 -0.46
N TYR A 26 15.34 1.21 -0.54
CA TYR A 26 15.35 2.66 -0.33
C TYR A 26 15.54 3.05 1.14
N PHE A 27 16.41 4.02 1.36
CA PHE A 27 16.66 4.66 2.64
C PHE A 27 15.38 5.31 3.19
N VAL A 28 15.01 4.91 4.41
CA VAL A 28 14.07 5.62 5.29
C VAL A 28 12.65 5.75 4.72
N LYS A 29 11.94 4.64 4.58
CA LYS A 29 10.49 4.66 4.32
C LYS A 29 9.83 3.57 5.16
N GLY A 30 9.13 4.01 6.20
CA GLY A 30 8.37 3.13 7.06
C GLY A 30 7.26 2.42 6.29
N ILE A 31 6.73 1.35 6.86
CA ILE A 31 5.51 0.72 6.37
C ILE A 31 4.35 1.46 7.00
N SER A 32 3.41 1.95 6.19
CA SER A 32 2.17 2.56 6.68
C SER A 32 1.03 1.56 6.79
N LYS A 33 0.98 0.55 5.92
CA LYS A 33 -0.03 -0.51 5.99
C LYS A 33 0.45 -1.85 5.42
N LEU A 34 -0.01 -2.93 6.05
CA LEU A 34 -0.02 -4.29 5.51
C LEU A 34 -1.47 -4.75 5.42
N CYS A 35 -1.89 -5.30 4.29
CA CYS A 35 -3.19 -5.96 4.18
C CYS A 35 -3.17 -7.11 3.17
N LEU A 36 -4.07 -8.06 3.36
CA LEU A 36 -4.29 -9.12 2.41
C LEU A 36 -5.31 -8.65 1.35
N VAL A 37 -5.03 -8.98 0.10
CA VAL A 37 -5.90 -8.74 -1.04
C VAL A 37 -6.30 -10.11 -1.57
N ASN A 38 -7.58 -10.29 -1.91
CA ASN A 38 -8.15 -11.55 -2.37
C ASN A 38 -7.98 -12.69 -1.35
N GLU A 39 -8.36 -12.41 -0.09
CA GLU A 39 -8.20 -13.35 1.03
C GLU A 39 -8.80 -14.74 0.79
N LEU A 40 -9.87 -14.82 -0.02
CA LEU A 40 -10.62 -16.05 -0.27
C LEU A 40 -10.10 -16.87 -1.47
N ASP A 41 -9.30 -16.28 -2.35
CA ASP A 41 -8.73 -17.00 -3.51
C ASP A 41 -7.44 -16.31 -4.00
N GLY A 42 -6.31 -17.02 -3.91
CA GLY A 42 -5.04 -16.51 -4.43
C GLY A 42 -4.51 -15.26 -3.72
N ASN A 43 -4.67 -15.20 -2.40
CA ASN A 43 -4.20 -14.13 -1.50
C ASN A 43 -2.87 -13.50 -1.92
N LEU A 44 -2.88 -12.17 -1.98
CA LEU A 44 -1.72 -11.32 -2.18
C LEU A 44 -1.48 -10.45 -0.93
N LEU A 45 -0.22 -10.19 -0.63
CA LEU A 45 0.18 -9.26 0.42
C LEU A 45 0.40 -7.87 -0.18
N LEU A 46 -0.44 -6.91 0.19
CA LEU A 46 -0.23 -5.50 -0.11
C LEU A 46 0.59 -4.84 1.00
N VAL A 47 1.66 -4.17 0.60
CA VAL A 47 2.55 -3.38 1.45
C VAL A 47 2.53 -1.93 0.98
N ALA A 48 1.99 -1.04 1.82
CA ALA A 48 2.03 0.40 1.61
C ALA A 48 3.18 1.00 2.41
N SER A 49 4.01 1.79 1.75
CA SER A 49 5.12 2.54 2.34
C SER A 49 4.67 3.97 2.66
N SER A 50 5.27 4.61 3.66
CA SER A 50 4.95 5.99 4.09
C SER A 50 5.20 7.06 3.02
N ASP A 51 5.92 6.72 1.95
CA ASP A 51 6.15 7.59 0.79
C ASP A 51 5.03 7.51 -0.26
N GLY A 52 3.99 6.71 -0.02
CA GLY A 52 2.88 6.51 -0.93
C GLY A 52 3.12 5.46 -2.00
N ASN A 53 4.24 4.71 -1.95
CA ASN A 53 4.42 3.56 -2.82
C ASN A 53 3.69 2.34 -2.27
N ILE A 54 3.03 1.62 -3.16
CA ILE A 54 2.33 0.38 -2.87
C ILE A 54 3.00 -0.73 -3.65
N ARG A 55 3.20 -1.87 -2.98
CA ARG A 55 3.74 -3.09 -3.57
C ARG A 55 2.82 -4.24 -3.22
N VAL A 56 2.55 -5.10 -4.20
CA VAL A 56 1.70 -6.28 -4.03
C VAL A 56 2.54 -7.53 -4.28
N TRP A 57 2.54 -8.44 -3.33
CA TRP A 57 3.39 -9.63 -3.32
C TRP A 57 2.55 -10.91 -3.38
N LYS A 58 2.98 -11.85 -4.21
CA LYS A 58 2.46 -13.22 -4.27
C LYS A 58 3.44 -14.18 -3.63
N ASP A 59 2.94 -15.32 -3.15
CA ASP A 59 3.74 -16.41 -2.56
C ASP A 59 4.58 -15.93 -1.36
N TYR A 60 4.11 -14.90 -0.65
CA TYR A 60 4.84 -14.23 0.43
C TYR A 60 5.10 -15.14 1.64
N THR A 61 4.35 -16.24 1.79
CA THR A 61 4.57 -17.26 2.82
C THR A 61 5.63 -18.30 2.43
N LEU A 62 5.99 -18.42 1.15
CA LEU A 62 6.90 -19.43 0.66
C LEU A 62 8.35 -18.91 0.62
N LYS A 63 9.22 -19.54 1.42
CA LYS A 63 10.62 -19.15 1.56
C LYS A 63 11.31 -19.02 0.19
N GLY A 64 11.80 -17.81 -0.11
CA GLY A 64 12.53 -17.50 -1.34
C GLY A 64 11.73 -17.59 -2.65
N LYS A 65 10.39 -17.74 -2.57
CA LYS A 65 9.50 -17.81 -3.74
C LYS A 65 8.58 -16.60 -3.86
N HIS A 66 8.69 -15.62 -2.97
CA HIS A 66 7.92 -14.38 -3.02
C HIS A 66 8.15 -13.66 -4.35
N LYS A 67 7.09 -13.07 -4.91
CA LYS A 67 7.15 -12.36 -6.20
C LYS A 67 6.41 -11.04 -6.11
N LEU A 68 7.05 -9.98 -6.59
CA LEU A 68 6.38 -8.70 -6.78
C LEU A 68 5.43 -8.83 -7.98
N VAL A 69 4.14 -8.67 -7.73
CA VAL A 69 3.08 -8.71 -8.76
C VAL A 69 2.96 -7.35 -9.43
N THR A 70 2.80 -6.29 -8.62
CA THR A 70 2.70 -4.93 -9.10
C THR A 70 3.26 -3.96 -8.07
N ALA A 71 3.70 -2.79 -8.53
CA ALA A 71 4.14 -1.69 -7.70
C ALA A 71 3.79 -0.35 -8.35
N PHE A 72 3.15 0.54 -7.59
CA PHE A 72 2.75 1.85 -8.09
C PHE A 72 2.74 2.90 -6.99
N SER A 73 2.82 4.18 -7.39
CA SER A 73 2.67 5.29 -6.46
C SER A 73 1.20 5.67 -6.36
N SER A 74 0.63 5.55 -5.16
CA SER A 74 -0.79 5.81 -4.91
C SER A 74 -1.10 7.28 -4.63
N ILE A 75 -0.08 8.09 -4.37
CA ILE A 75 -0.18 9.52 -4.06
C ILE A 75 0.52 10.31 -5.16
N GLN A 76 -0.26 11.02 -5.98
CA GLN A 76 0.22 11.88 -7.06
C GLN A 76 0.21 13.37 -6.65
N GLY A 77 0.99 14.20 -7.36
CA GLY A 77 0.95 15.66 -7.19
C GLY A 77 1.71 16.21 -5.98
N HIS A 78 2.50 15.37 -5.29
CA HIS A 78 3.37 15.86 -4.23
C HIS A 78 4.53 16.70 -4.81
N ARG A 79 4.92 17.80 -4.14
CA ARG A 79 6.06 18.64 -4.53
C ARG A 79 7.36 17.84 -4.62
N PRO A 80 8.20 18.08 -5.65
CA PRO A 80 9.55 17.51 -5.72
C PRO A 80 10.36 17.83 -4.46
N GLY A 81 11.06 16.83 -3.91
CA GLY A 81 11.98 17.02 -2.78
C GLY A 81 11.44 16.66 -1.39
N VAL A 82 10.15 16.34 -1.26
CA VAL A 82 9.62 15.79 -0.01
C VAL A 82 9.90 14.31 0.10
N ARG A 83 10.43 13.92 1.27
CA ARG A 83 11.02 12.59 1.51
C ARG A 83 10.01 11.55 2.01
N SER A 84 8.91 12.01 2.59
CA SER A 84 7.77 11.19 3.06
C SER A 84 6.50 12.02 2.92
N VAL A 85 5.41 11.38 2.52
CA VAL A 85 4.09 12.03 2.47
C VAL A 85 3.20 11.55 3.61
N ASN A 86 3.76 10.79 4.56
CA ASN A 86 3.06 10.12 5.65
C ASN A 86 1.80 9.42 5.15
N ALA A 87 1.99 8.63 4.10
CA ALA A 87 0.91 7.98 3.38
C ALA A 87 0.06 7.12 4.31
N VAL A 88 -1.25 7.30 4.25
CA VAL A 88 -2.25 6.43 4.84
C VAL A 88 -3.00 5.78 3.70
N VAL A 89 -3.10 4.46 3.75
CA VAL A 89 -3.73 3.65 2.71
C VAL A 89 -4.81 2.80 3.35
N ASP A 90 -5.92 2.58 2.66
CA ASP A 90 -6.94 1.63 3.08
C ASP A 90 -7.42 0.76 1.90
N TRP A 91 -7.75 -0.50 2.17
CA TRP A 91 -8.16 -1.48 1.15
C TRP A 91 -9.57 -1.97 1.46
N GLN A 92 -10.46 -1.89 0.46
CA GLN A 92 -11.85 -2.31 0.58
C GLN A 92 -12.16 -3.45 -0.41
N GLN A 93 -11.94 -4.69 0.03
CA GLN A 93 -12.13 -5.92 -0.75
C GLN A 93 -13.50 -6.00 -1.46
N GLN A 94 -14.59 -5.60 -0.79
CA GLN A 94 -15.96 -5.68 -1.36
C GLN A 94 -16.15 -4.84 -2.62
N SER A 95 -15.38 -3.75 -2.76
CA SER A 95 -15.53 -2.79 -3.85
C SER A 95 -14.38 -2.83 -4.86
N GLY A 96 -13.29 -3.54 -4.54
CA GLY A 96 -12.06 -3.49 -5.34
C GLY A 96 -11.29 -2.17 -5.21
N ASN A 97 -11.68 -1.29 -4.28
CA ASN A 97 -11.09 0.04 -4.15
C ASN A 97 -10.02 0.12 -3.08
N LEU A 98 -8.97 0.86 -3.42
CA LEU A 98 -7.89 1.26 -2.55
C LEU A 98 -7.90 2.77 -2.39
N TYR A 99 -7.98 3.22 -1.14
CA TYR A 99 -7.95 4.63 -0.77
C TYR A 99 -6.54 5.01 -0.34
N ALA A 100 -6.03 6.12 -0.84
CA ALA A 100 -4.73 6.65 -0.45
C ALA A 100 -4.80 8.14 -0.15
N SER A 101 -4.15 8.55 0.93
CA SER A 101 -4.04 9.94 1.36
C SER A 101 -2.74 10.13 2.15
N GLY A 102 -2.45 11.34 2.60
CA GLY A 102 -1.27 11.65 3.39
C GLY A 102 -1.25 13.13 3.78
N GLU A 103 -0.09 13.77 3.69
CA GLU A 103 0.07 15.22 3.86
C GLU A 103 -0.50 16.05 2.71
N ILE A 104 -1.08 15.40 1.70
CA ILE A 104 -1.82 16.05 0.64
C ILE A 104 -3.27 16.30 1.06
N SER A 105 -3.84 17.41 0.62
CA SER A 105 -5.25 17.75 0.87
C SER A 105 -6.18 17.02 -0.09
N SER A 106 -5.92 15.76 -0.42
CA SER A 106 -6.77 15.00 -1.34
C SER A 106 -6.76 13.51 -1.03
N ILE A 107 -7.91 12.88 -1.23
CA ILE A 107 -8.05 11.41 -1.13
C ILE A 107 -8.10 10.85 -2.54
N MET A 108 -7.21 9.92 -2.83
CA MET A 108 -7.14 9.20 -4.10
C MET A 108 -7.84 7.86 -3.96
N VAL A 109 -8.68 7.52 -4.93
CA VAL A 109 -9.38 6.23 -4.99
C VAL A 109 -8.93 5.49 -6.23
N TRP A 110 -8.34 4.32 -6.00
CA TRP A 110 -7.81 3.43 -7.02
C TRP A 110 -8.69 2.19 -7.13
N ASP A 111 -9.07 1.84 -8.35
CA ASP A 111 -9.68 0.55 -8.66
C ASP A 111 -8.53 -0.40 -8.98
N LEU A 112 -8.31 -1.42 -8.12
CA LEU A 112 -7.21 -2.36 -8.28
C LEU A 112 -7.48 -3.43 -9.33
N ASP A 113 -8.74 -3.68 -9.71
CA ASP A 113 -9.04 -4.59 -10.81
C ASP A 113 -8.63 -3.97 -12.15
N LYS A 114 -8.78 -2.63 -12.27
CA LYS A 114 -8.36 -1.87 -13.45
C LYS A 114 -6.97 -1.26 -13.34
N GLU A 115 -6.35 -1.32 -12.16
CA GLU A 115 -5.10 -0.64 -11.81
C GLU A 115 -5.11 0.88 -12.14
N GLN A 116 -6.23 1.56 -11.88
CA GLN A 116 -6.44 2.94 -12.29
C GLN A 116 -6.93 3.85 -11.15
N LEU A 117 -6.47 5.10 -11.17
CA LEU A 117 -7.01 6.16 -10.34
C LEU A 117 -8.40 6.55 -10.87
N VAL A 118 -9.44 6.26 -10.10
CA VAL A 118 -10.84 6.49 -10.51
C VAL A 118 -11.37 7.82 -10.00
N SER A 119 -10.93 8.25 -8.81
CA SER A 119 -11.40 9.51 -8.23
C SER A 119 -10.33 10.22 -7.41
N LEU A 120 -10.44 11.55 -7.39
CA LEU A 120 -9.64 12.45 -6.58
C LEU A 120 -10.56 13.39 -5.81
N PHE A 121 -10.70 13.17 -4.51
CA PHE A 121 -11.54 14.00 -3.65
C PHE A 121 -10.73 15.13 -3.03
N HIS A 122 -11.07 16.37 -3.36
CA HIS A 122 -10.57 17.55 -2.69
C HIS A 122 -11.56 18.00 -1.60
N PRO A 123 -11.14 18.23 -0.34
CA PRO A 123 -12.02 18.66 0.75
C PRO A 123 -12.81 19.92 0.44
N ARG A 124 -12.27 20.83 -0.39
CA ARG A 124 -12.95 22.07 -0.81
C ARG A 124 -14.21 21.82 -1.65
N GLN A 125 -14.35 20.66 -2.28
CA GLN A 125 -15.48 20.35 -3.16
C GLN A 125 -16.67 19.78 -2.38
N ILE A 126 -16.44 19.22 -1.19
CA ILE A 126 -17.48 18.65 -0.31
C ILE A 126 -18.30 19.75 0.38
N ALA A 127 -17.68 20.89 0.68
CA ALA A 127 -18.36 22.03 1.28
C ALA A 127 -19.38 22.69 0.34
N ALA A 128 -19.20 22.57 -0.98
CA ALA A 128 -20.11 23.18 -1.96
C ALA A 128 -21.39 22.36 -2.18
N SER A 129 -21.45 21.09 -1.76
CA SER A 129 -22.62 20.21 -1.94
C SER A 129 -23.56 20.17 -0.74
N GLN A 130 -23.33 20.99 0.31
CA GLN A 130 -24.17 21.05 1.51
C GLN A 130 -24.92 22.37 1.71
N HIS A 131 -24.96 23.24 0.70
CA HIS A 131 -25.79 24.44 0.75
C HIS A 131 -27.12 24.18 0.04
N TRP A 132 -28.15 23.86 0.84
CA TRP A 132 -29.55 24.14 0.53
C TRP A 132 -29.94 25.47 1.19
#